data_AF-A0A7C0ZCN3-F1
#
_entry.id   AF-A0A7C0ZCN3-F1
#
_cell.length_a   1.000
_cell.length_b   1.000
_cell.length_c   1.000
_cell.angle_alpha   90.00
_cell.angle_beta   90.00
_cell.angle_gamma   90.00
#
_symmetry.space_group_name_H-M   'P 1'
#
loop_
_entity.id
_entity.type
_entity.pdbx_description
1 polymer ?
#
loop_
_entity_poly.entity_id
_entity_poly.type
_entity_poly.pdbx_seq_one_letter_code
_entity_poly.pdbx_strand_id
1 'polypeptide(L)' 'MIPNLKVEVIEPVFSKGLPSEADFKALENLAETIAMKHKEQGFK' A
#
# COMPACT_ATOMS: atom_id res chain seq x y z
N MET A 1 -14.06 8.44 -2.71
CA MET A 1 -13.68 7.99 -1.35
C MET A 1 -14.93 7.76 -0.54
N ILE A 2 -14.98 6.72 0.29
CA ILE A 2 -16.14 6.42 1.14
C ILE A 2 -16.06 7.31 2.38
N PRO A 3 -17.08 8.13 2.68
CA PRO A 3 -17.06 8.99 3.86
C PRO A 3 -17.16 8.17 5.16
N ASN A 4 -16.54 8.69 6.24
CA ASN A 4 -16.62 8.16 7.62
C ASN A 4 -15.95 6.81 7.90
N LEU A 5 -14.99 6.38 7.08
CA LEU A 5 -14.21 5.17 7.36
C LEU A 5 -13.01 5.49 8.29
N LYS A 6 -12.87 4.75 9.40
CA LYS A 6 -11.71 4.82 10.30
C LYS A 6 -10.57 3.98 9.74
N VAL A 7 -9.87 4.52 8.73
CA VAL A 7 -8.73 3.86 8.08
C VAL A 7 -7.55 4.81 7.95
N GLU A 8 -6.36 4.23 7.89
CA GLU A 8 -5.16 4.91 7.43
C GLU A 8 -5.07 4.80 5.90
N VAL A 9 -4.78 5.92 5.22
CA VAL A 9 -4.56 5.93 3.77
C VAL A 9 -3.06 5.89 3.53
N ILE A 10 -2.60 4.82 2.88
CA ILE A 10 -1.21 4.66 2.45
C ILE A 10 -1.10 5.21 1.02
N GLU A 11 0.08 5.77 0.70
CA GLU A 11 0.34 6.31 -0.63
C GLU A 11 0.15 5.24 -1.72
N PRO A 12 -0.70 5.49 -2.73
CA PRO A 12 -0.94 4.54 -3.80
C PRO A 12 0.20 4.54 -4.81
N VAL A 13 0.47 3.37 -5.40
CA VAL A 13 1.40 3.26 -6.53
C VAL A 13 0.69 3.64 -7.81
N PHE A 14 1.25 4.60 -8.54
CA PHE A 14 0.77 5.00 -9.87
C PHE A 14 1.69 4.43 -10.93
N SER A 15 1.13 3.69 -11.89
CA SER A 15 1.84 3.31 -13.12
C SER A 15 1.03 3.76 -14.32
N LYS A 16 1.70 4.41 -15.28
CA LYS A 16 1.07 4.91 -16.51
C LYS A 16 1.55 4.07 -17.69
N GLY A 17 0.62 3.35 -18.31
CA GLY A 17 0.94 2.44 -19.41
C GLY A 17 1.44 1.10 -18.88
N LEU A 18 2.49 0.54 -19.49
CA LEU A 18 3.08 -0.72 -19.05
C LEU A 18 3.97 -0.47 -17.82
N PRO A 19 3.74 -1.17 -16.70
CA PRO A 19 4.56 -1.01 -15.51
C PRO A 19 6.03 -1.33 -15.75
N SER A 20 6.88 -0.46 -15.22
CA SER A 20 8.33 -0.64 -15.17
C SER A 20 8.74 -1.45 -13.94
N GLU A 21 10.00 -1.89 -13.89
CA GLU A 21 10.54 -2.55 -12.69
C GLU A 21 10.43 -1.67 -11.43
N ALA A 22 10.53 -0.35 -11.57
CA ALA A 22 10.36 0.58 -10.46
C ALA A 22 8.92 0.55 -9.91
N ASP A 23 7.92 0.39 -10.77
CA ASP A 23 6.52 0.28 -10.36
C ASP A 23 6.27 -1.03 -9.60
N PHE A 24 6.85 -2.14 -10.07
CA PHE A 24 6.78 -3.42 -9.35
C PHE A 24 7.47 -3.35 -7.99
N LYS A 25 8.64 -2.72 -7.92
CA LYS A 25 9.33 -2.48 -6.63
C LYS A 25 8.51 -1.59 -5.70
N ALA A 26 7.82 -0.58 -6.22
CA ALA A 26 6.93 0.24 -5.43
C ALA A 26 5.74 -0.56 -4.87
N LEU A 27 5.21 -1.53 -5.63
CA LEU A 27 4.18 -2.45 -5.15
C LEU A 27 4.69 -3.39 -4.04
N GLU A 28 5.92 -3.90 -4.16
CA GLU A 28 6.55 -4.71 -3.11
C GLU A 28 6.69 -3.92 -1.80
N ASN A 29 7.23 -2.70 -1.88
CA ASN A 29 7.38 -1.83 -0.71
C ASN A 29 6.01 -1.48 -0.07
N LEU A 30 4.97 -1.28 -0.89
CA LEU A 30 3.62 -1.04 -0.41
C LEU A 30 3.09 -2.26 0.36
N ALA A 31 3.29 -3.47 -0.16
CA ALA A 31 2.88 -4.70 0.49
C ALA A 31 3.60 -4.92 1.84
N GLU A 32 4.91 -4.66 1.88
CA GLU A 32 5.71 -4.73 3.13
C GLU A 32 5.20 -3.73 4.17
N THR A 33 4.90 -2.50 3.74
CA THR A 33 4.36 -1.45 4.62
C THR A 33 3.01 -1.87 5.23
N ILE A 34 2.11 -2.42 4.42
CA ILE A 34 0.81 -2.93 4.88
C ILE A 34 1.01 -4.06 5.91
N ALA A 35 1.89 -5.03 5.61
CA ALA A 35 2.17 -6.13 6.52
C ALA A 35 2.77 -5.67 7.85
N MET A 36 3.69 -4.70 7.82
CA MET A 36 4.28 -4.09 9.01
C MET A 36 3.21 -3.39 9.86
N LYS A 37 2.37 -2.54 9.24
CA LYS A 37 1.26 -1.85 9.89
C LYS A 37 0.27 -2.81 10.54
N HIS A 38 -0.07 -3.90 9.86
CA HIS A 38 -0.93 -4.95 10.43
C HIS A 38 -0.30 -5.59 11.66
N LYS A 39 0.99 -5.94 11.59
CA LYS A 39 1.73 -6.52 12.71
C LYS A 39 1.80 -5.57 13.91
N GLU A 40 2.04 -4.27 13.68
CA GLU A 40 2.03 -3.23 14.72
C GLU A 40 0.68 -3.11 15.42
N GLN A 41 -0.42 -3.28 14.69
CA GLN A 41 -1.78 -3.27 15.23
C GLN A 41 -2.23 -4.64 15.78
N GLY A 42 -1.34 -5.64 15.78
CA GLY A 42 -1.62 -6.98 16.31
C GLY A 42 -2.48 -7.86 15.40
N PHE A 43 -2.70 -7.47 14.15
CA PHE A 43 -3.34 -8.31 13.14
C PHE A 43 -2.34 -9.39 12.68
N LYS A 44 -2.84 -10.62 12.52
CA LYS A 44 -2.06 -11.81 12.14
C LYS A 44 -2.52 -12.35 10.80
#